data_AF-A0AAW2LY34-F1
#
_entry.id   AF-A0AAW2LY34-F1
#
_cell.length_a   1.000
_cell.length_b   1.000
_cell.length_c   1.000
_cell.angle_alpha   90.00
_cell.angle_beta   90.00
_cell.angle_gamma   90.00
#
_symmetry.space_group_name_H-M   'P 1'
#
loop_
_entity.id
_entity.type
_entity.pdbx_description
1 polymer ?
#
loop_
_entity_poly.entity_id
_entity_poly.type
_entity_poly.pdbx_seq_one_letter_code
_entity_poly.pdbx_strand_id
1 'polypeptide(L)'
;MLREGTVNLEEVYGVNDLNWDRPRNPAFLDRLQLIRQLNQEPKTNRPTYYIMFHPQSGQCVHIGKTNIVLANCKTASYWDQHQDGGTIKVAGSPQCLGVAGDGNAARVSDDCSSNGSKWKYVSSSGLHLGAQDGEGKYLCLERNASDSTLSDQEMSLCWRQSC
;
A
#
# COMPACT_ATOMS: atom_id res chain seq x y z
N MET A 1 19.30 24.19 18.80
CA MET A 1 19.78 24.66 17.48
C MET A 1 20.79 23.65 16.97
N LEU A 2 20.57 23.03 15.81
CA LEU A 2 21.14 21.71 15.49
C LEU A 2 22.61 21.68 15.00
N ARG A 3 23.42 22.74 15.20
CA ARG A 3 24.83 22.72 14.75
C ARG A 3 25.87 23.30 15.72
N GLU A 4 25.49 23.92 16.85
CA GLU A 4 26.40 24.44 17.89
C GLU A 4 27.73 25.07 17.39
N GLY A 5 27.72 25.75 16.23
CA GLY A 5 28.92 26.36 15.63
C GLY A 5 29.96 25.38 15.05
N THR A 6 29.69 24.07 15.00
CA THR A 6 30.61 23.08 14.42
C THR A 6 30.50 23.05 12.90
N VAL A 7 31.61 23.36 12.22
CA VAL A 7 31.70 23.33 10.75
C VAL A 7 31.71 21.88 10.27
N ASN A 8 31.01 21.60 9.17
CA ASN A 8 30.88 20.25 8.57
C ASN A 8 30.25 19.19 9.49
N LEU A 9 29.50 19.60 10.51
CA LEU A 9 28.69 18.66 11.26
C LEU A 9 27.61 18.07 10.34
N GLU A 10 27.57 16.74 10.28
CA GLU A 10 26.58 16.02 9.51
C GLU A 10 25.19 16.19 10.13
N GLU A 11 24.25 16.68 9.35
CA GLU A 11 22.85 16.78 9.74
C GLU A 11 22.15 15.45 9.45
N VAL A 12 22.23 14.54 10.42
CA VAL A 12 21.71 13.16 10.29
C VAL A 12 20.18 13.10 10.13
N TYR A 13 19.46 14.13 10.56
CA TYR A 13 18.02 14.29 10.35
C TYR A 13 17.67 15.11 9.11
N GLY A 14 18.68 15.53 8.34
CA GLY A 14 18.53 16.32 7.12
C GLY A 14 18.10 15.48 5.92
N VAL A 15 17.53 16.13 4.92
CA VAL A 15 17.06 15.49 3.67
C VAL A 15 18.24 15.05 2.80
N ASN A 16 19.28 15.88 2.73
CA ASN A 16 20.46 15.62 1.92
C ASN A 16 21.58 15.00 2.75
N ASP A 17 22.53 14.38 2.06
CA ASP A 17 23.76 13.89 2.67
C ASP A 17 24.70 15.05 3.07
N LEU A 18 25.86 14.72 3.64
CA LEU A 18 26.84 15.71 4.07
C LEU A 18 27.33 16.63 2.93
N ASN A 19 27.36 16.13 1.70
CA ASN A 19 27.82 16.88 0.52
C ASN A 19 26.72 17.76 -0.10
N TRP A 20 25.48 17.65 0.40
CA TRP A 20 24.31 18.38 -0.07
C TRP A 20 23.90 18.10 -1.53
N ASP A 21 24.49 17.11 -2.18
CA ASP A 21 24.31 16.84 -3.61
C ASP A 21 23.35 15.66 -3.89
N ARG A 22 23.05 14.85 -2.88
CA ARG A 22 22.15 13.70 -3.00
C ARG A 22 21.26 13.54 -1.76
N PRO A 23 20.07 12.93 -1.92
CA PRO A 23 19.24 12.55 -0.79
C PRO A 23 19.96 11.51 0.08
N ARG A 24 19.90 11.69 1.40
CA ARG A 24 20.47 10.74 2.36
C ARG A 24 19.80 9.37 2.31
N ASN A 25 18.49 9.36 2.07
CA ASN A 25 17.71 8.14 1.88
C ASN A 25 17.00 8.20 0.52
N PRO A 26 17.58 7.64 -0.54
CA PRO A 26 16.97 7.66 -1.87
C PRO A 26 15.57 7.03 -1.89
N ALA A 27 15.34 5.95 -1.14
CA ALA A 27 14.03 5.28 -1.06
C ALA A 27 12.95 6.16 -0.38
N PHE A 28 13.35 7.17 0.39
CA PHE A 28 12.40 8.14 0.94
C PHE A 28 11.74 8.99 -0.16
N LEU A 29 12.40 9.16 -1.31
CA LEU A 29 11.82 9.89 -2.43
C LEU A 29 10.58 9.18 -3.00
N ASP A 30 10.55 7.85 -2.99
CA ASP A 30 9.39 7.07 -3.44
C ASP A 30 8.20 7.30 -2.51
N ARG A 31 8.44 7.34 -1.18
CA ARG A 31 7.40 7.67 -0.18
C ARG A 31 6.85 9.09 -0.35
N LEU A 32 7.69 10.04 -0.78
CA LEU A 32 7.29 11.43 -1.05
C LEU A 32 6.54 11.61 -2.37
N GLN A 33 6.61 10.64 -3.29
CA GLN A 33 6.03 10.77 -4.64
C GLN A 33 4.53 11.06 -4.57
N LEU A 34 3.79 10.35 -3.70
CA LEU A 34 2.35 10.52 -3.56
C LEU A 34 1.98 11.92 -3.06
N ILE A 35 2.69 12.45 -2.07
CA ILE A 35 2.46 13.80 -1.53
C ILE A 35 2.72 14.86 -2.61
N ARG A 36 3.80 14.70 -3.38
CA ARG A 36 4.10 15.62 -4.50
C ARG A 36 3.00 15.60 -5.55
N GLN A 37 2.50 14.42 -5.91
CA GLN A 37 1.40 14.28 -6.86
C GLN A 37 0.12 14.96 -6.35
N LEU A 38 -0.27 14.67 -5.10
CA LEU A 38 -1.44 15.28 -4.47
C LEU A 38 -1.35 16.82 -4.37
N ASN A 39 -0.14 17.37 -4.20
CA ASN A 39 0.07 18.81 -4.13
C ASN A 39 0.13 19.48 -5.51
N GLN A 40 0.43 18.73 -6.58
CA GLN A 40 0.52 19.24 -7.95
C GLN A 40 -0.79 19.12 -8.71
N GLU A 41 -1.62 18.13 -8.41
CA GLU A 41 -2.91 17.96 -9.05
C GLU A 41 -3.92 19.00 -8.50
N PRO A 42 -4.50 19.87 -9.35
CA PRO A 42 -5.61 20.70 -8.94
C PRO A 42 -6.72 19.79 -8.41
N LYS A 43 -7.40 20.18 -7.32
CA LYS A 43 -8.59 19.48 -6.82
C LYS A 43 -9.76 19.65 -7.82
N THR A 44 -9.65 19.09 -9.02
CA THR A 44 -10.79 18.87 -9.90
C THR A 44 -11.68 17.80 -9.26
N ASN A 45 -12.99 17.92 -9.50
CA ASN A 45 -14.08 17.07 -8.99
C ASN A 45 -13.64 15.81 -8.24
N ARG A 46 -14.10 15.68 -6.98
CA ARG A 46 -13.84 14.52 -6.10
C ARG A 46 -13.84 13.23 -6.92
N PRO A 47 -12.67 12.61 -7.16
CA PRO A 47 -12.63 11.39 -7.96
C PRO A 47 -13.51 10.34 -7.27
N THR A 48 -14.31 9.63 -8.06
CA THR A 48 -15.17 8.55 -7.58
C THR A 48 -14.36 7.28 -7.26
N TYR A 49 -13.04 7.33 -7.49
CA TYR A 49 -12.10 6.23 -7.37
C TYR A 49 -10.90 6.62 -6.50
N TYR A 50 -10.23 5.60 -5.99
CA TYR A 50 -9.09 5.66 -5.06
C TYR A 50 -7.95 4.80 -5.59
N ILE A 51 -6.74 5.11 -5.13
CA ILE A 51 -5.56 4.25 -5.30
C ILE A 51 -5.15 3.68 -3.95
N MET A 52 -4.69 2.43 -3.92
CA MET A 52 -4.15 1.83 -2.71
C MET A 52 -2.63 2.06 -2.64
N PHE A 53 -2.19 2.75 -1.60
CA PHE A 53 -0.80 3.12 -1.36
C PHE A 53 -0.20 2.28 -0.24
N HIS A 54 1.01 1.76 -0.44
CA HIS A 54 1.75 0.98 0.55
C HIS A 54 2.80 1.87 1.23
N PRO A 55 2.58 2.32 2.49
CA PRO A 55 3.37 3.39 3.10
C PRO A 55 4.86 3.06 3.28
N GLN A 56 5.16 1.80 3.59
CA GLN A 56 6.54 1.39 3.86
C GLN A 56 7.42 1.40 2.60
N SER A 57 6.85 1.07 1.43
CA SER A 57 7.61 1.05 0.17
C SER A 57 7.45 2.31 -0.68
N GLY A 58 6.42 3.14 -0.44
CA GLY A 58 6.12 4.28 -1.29
C GLY A 58 5.51 3.89 -2.65
N GLN A 59 5.15 2.62 -2.83
CA GLN A 59 4.58 2.07 -4.05
C GLN A 59 3.06 1.97 -3.94
N CYS A 60 2.38 1.79 -5.08
CA CYS A 60 0.94 1.61 -5.13
C CYS A 60 0.57 0.24 -5.72
N VAL A 61 -0.63 -0.20 -5.35
CA VAL A 61 -1.21 -1.46 -5.84
C VAL A 61 -1.49 -1.38 -7.34
N HIS A 62 -1.00 -2.37 -8.07
CA HIS A 62 -1.20 -2.54 -9.50
C HIS A 62 -1.69 -3.97 -9.78
N ILE A 63 -2.78 -4.08 -10.54
CA ILE A 63 -3.32 -5.35 -11.01
C ILE A 63 -2.48 -5.80 -12.20
N GLY A 64 -1.66 -6.83 -11.99
CA GLY A 64 -0.90 -7.49 -13.03
C GLY A 64 -1.75 -8.46 -13.86
N LYS A 65 -1.10 -9.37 -14.59
CA LYS A 65 -1.80 -10.36 -15.43
C LYS A 65 -2.55 -11.42 -14.62
N THR A 66 -1.93 -11.88 -13.53
CA THR A 66 -2.42 -13.02 -12.73
C THR A 66 -2.49 -12.73 -11.24
N ASN A 67 -1.80 -11.69 -10.78
CA ASN A 67 -1.60 -11.35 -9.38
C ASN A 67 -1.57 -9.83 -9.21
N ILE A 68 -1.70 -9.41 -7.95
CA ILE A 68 -1.57 -8.01 -7.56
C ILE A 68 -0.16 -7.75 -7.08
N VAL A 69 0.44 -6.66 -7.54
CA VAL A 69 1.83 -6.27 -7.25
C VAL A 69 1.92 -4.83 -6.78
N LEU A 70 3.01 -4.48 -6.11
CA LEU A 70 3.36 -3.09 -5.82
C LEU A 70 4.23 -2.51 -6.94
N ALA A 71 3.78 -1.41 -7.52
CA ALA A 71 4.44 -0.72 -8.62
C ALA A 71 4.50 0.80 -8.40
N ASN A 72 5.09 1.54 -9.35
CA ASN A 72 5.08 3.00 -9.29
C ASN A 72 3.63 3.53 -9.29
N CYS A 73 3.34 4.53 -8.46
CA CYS A 73 1.99 5.08 -8.33
C CYS A 73 1.43 5.71 -9.61
N LYS A 74 2.28 6.05 -10.60
CA LYS A 74 1.84 6.50 -11.93
C LYS A 74 1.05 5.45 -12.71
N THR A 75 1.24 4.17 -12.39
CA THR A 75 0.55 3.04 -13.02
C THR A 75 -0.38 2.34 -12.04
N ALA A 76 -0.76 3.00 -10.95
CA ALA A 76 -1.63 2.41 -9.94
C ALA A 76 -2.98 1.98 -10.54
N SER A 77 -3.52 0.88 -10.04
CA SER A 77 -4.89 0.50 -10.31
C SER A 77 -5.86 1.33 -9.49
N TYR A 78 -7.00 1.63 -10.10
CA TYR A 78 -8.07 2.41 -9.49
C TYR A 78 -9.13 1.50 -8.89
N TRP A 79 -9.63 1.90 -7.74
CA TRP A 79 -10.60 1.16 -6.95
C TRP A 79 -11.78 2.06 -6.61
N ASP A 80 -12.99 1.53 -6.59
CA ASP A 80 -14.17 2.28 -6.17
C ASP A 80 -14.12 2.61 -4.67
N GLN A 81 -15.04 3.47 -4.23
CA GLN A 81 -15.22 3.73 -2.80
C GLN A 81 -15.43 2.43 -2.02
N HIS A 82 -14.55 2.24 -1.03
CA HIS A 82 -14.61 1.12 -0.11
C HIS A 82 -15.31 1.53 1.19
N GLN A 83 -16.27 0.72 1.61
CA GLN A 83 -16.84 0.75 2.95
C GLN A 83 -16.22 -0.38 3.79
N ASP A 84 -15.82 -0.09 5.02
CA ASP A 84 -15.25 -1.09 5.94
C ASP A 84 -16.13 -2.33 6.09
N GLY A 85 -15.54 -3.52 5.92
CA GLY A 85 -16.25 -4.80 5.88
C GLY A 85 -16.93 -5.11 4.53
N GLY A 86 -16.84 -4.21 3.56
CA GLY A 86 -17.39 -4.36 2.22
C GLY A 86 -16.37 -4.84 1.18
N THR A 87 -16.80 -4.88 -0.07
CA THR A 87 -15.93 -5.25 -1.19
C THR A 87 -15.08 -4.07 -1.65
N ILE A 88 -13.83 -4.33 -2.05
CA ILE A 88 -12.97 -3.35 -2.72
C ILE A 88 -13.02 -3.65 -4.23
N LYS A 89 -13.82 -2.88 -4.98
CA LYS A 89 -14.05 -3.12 -6.42
C LYS A 89 -13.05 -2.38 -7.28
N VAL A 90 -12.67 -2.99 -8.39
CA VAL A 90 -11.83 -2.36 -9.41
C VAL A 90 -12.69 -1.34 -10.17
N ALA A 91 -12.23 -0.10 -10.25
CA ALA A 91 -12.99 0.98 -10.86
C ALA A 91 -13.31 0.67 -12.34
N GLY A 92 -14.58 0.75 -12.71
CA GLY A 92 -15.04 0.45 -14.07
C GLY A 92 -15.05 -1.04 -14.46
N SER A 93 -14.86 -1.95 -13.50
CA SER A 93 -14.88 -3.40 -13.71
C SER A 93 -15.82 -4.07 -12.70
N PRO A 94 -16.47 -5.22 -13.04
CA PRO A 94 -17.23 -5.99 -12.07
C PRO A 94 -16.34 -6.71 -11.04
N GLN A 95 -15.02 -6.75 -11.27
CA GLN A 95 -14.07 -7.47 -10.43
C GLN A 95 -13.79 -6.75 -9.10
N CYS A 96 -13.42 -7.52 -8.10
CA CYS A 96 -13.02 -7.01 -6.79
C CYS A 96 -11.77 -7.72 -6.26
N LEU A 97 -11.16 -7.12 -5.26
CA LEU A 97 -10.07 -7.73 -4.50
C LEU A 97 -10.58 -8.99 -3.79
N GLY A 98 -9.86 -10.10 -3.98
CA GLY A 98 -10.20 -11.39 -3.39
C GLY A 98 -9.00 -12.09 -2.78
N VAL A 99 -9.26 -12.83 -1.71
CA VAL A 99 -8.31 -13.73 -1.07
C VAL A 99 -8.07 -14.97 -1.96
N ALA A 100 -6.81 -15.31 -2.17
CA ALA A 100 -6.34 -16.53 -2.80
C ALA A 100 -5.94 -17.61 -1.77
N GLY A 101 -5.78 -17.24 -0.50
CA GLY A 101 -5.45 -18.13 0.61
C GLY A 101 -4.06 -17.89 1.18
N ASP A 102 -3.79 -18.42 2.36
CA ASP A 102 -2.56 -18.15 3.12
C ASP A 102 -1.30 -18.52 2.32
N GLY A 103 -0.37 -17.57 2.22
CA GLY A 103 0.86 -17.68 1.42
C GLY A 103 0.68 -17.50 -0.09
N ASN A 104 -0.55 -17.41 -0.60
CA ASN A 104 -0.80 -17.22 -2.02
C ASN A 104 -0.83 -15.74 -2.41
N ALA A 105 -0.51 -15.47 -3.67
CA ALA A 105 -0.58 -14.11 -4.21
C ALA A 105 -2.04 -13.63 -4.26
N ALA A 106 -2.29 -12.45 -3.68
CA ALA A 106 -3.57 -11.78 -3.75
C ALA A 106 -3.95 -11.50 -5.21
N ARG A 107 -5.24 -11.57 -5.51
CA ARG A 107 -5.76 -11.46 -6.87
C ARG A 107 -7.07 -10.70 -6.92
N VAL A 108 -7.49 -10.36 -8.13
CA VAL A 108 -8.87 -9.94 -8.38
C VAL A 108 -9.74 -11.16 -8.70
N SER A 109 -11.04 -11.04 -8.43
CA SER A 109 -12.03 -12.09 -8.61
C SER A 109 -13.31 -11.49 -9.17
N ASP A 110 -14.03 -12.28 -9.97
CA ASP A 110 -15.41 -11.96 -10.39
C ASP A 110 -16.43 -12.28 -9.28
N ASP A 111 -16.07 -13.16 -8.33
CA ASP A 111 -16.89 -13.42 -7.14
C ASP A 111 -16.63 -12.38 -6.05
N CYS A 112 -17.54 -11.43 -5.95
CA CYS A 112 -17.55 -10.36 -4.96
C CYS A 112 -18.59 -10.56 -3.84
N SER A 113 -19.20 -11.74 -3.74
CA SER A 113 -20.20 -12.05 -2.71
C SER A 113 -19.63 -12.88 -1.57
N SER A 114 -18.52 -13.58 -1.82
CA SER A 114 -17.83 -14.41 -0.83
C SER A 114 -17.32 -13.62 0.38
N ASN A 115 -17.00 -14.31 1.47
CA ASN A 115 -16.33 -13.68 2.62
C ASN A 115 -14.89 -13.27 2.28
N GLY A 116 -14.23 -13.98 1.36
CA GLY A 116 -12.90 -13.66 0.85
C GLY A 116 -12.82 -12.43 -0.03
N SER A 117 -13.96 -11.82 -0.39
CA SER A 117 -14.01 -10.54 -1.09
C SER A 117 -14.43 -9.37 -0.18
N LYS A 118 -14.66 -9.63 1.12
CA LYS A 118 -15.06 -8.61 2.11
C LYS A 118 -13.86 -8.22 2.96
N TRP A 119 -13.37 -7.01 2.73
CA TRP A 119 -12.18 -6.49 3.37
C TRP A 119 -12.55 -5.50 4.47
N LYS A 120 -11.82 -5.53 5.56
CA LYS A 120 -11.98 -4.58 6.67
C LYS A 120 -10.63 -4.07 7.17
N TYR A 121 -10.64 -2.91 7.79
CA TYR A 121 -9.48 -2.43 8.53
C TYR A 121 -9.33 -3.25 9.81
N VAL A 122 -8.19 -3.91 9.95
CA VAL A 122 -7.93 -4.86 11.06
C VAL A 122 -7.00 -4.30 12.12
N SER A 123 -6.55 -3.06 11.95
CA SER A 123 -5.65 -2.39 12.89
C SER A 123 -6.16 -1.02 13.32
N SER A 124 -5.79 -0.60 14.52
CA SER A 124 -6.12 0.71 15.07
C SER A 124 -5.52 1.87 14.26
N SER A 125 -4.42 1.62 13.52
CA SER A 125 -3.85 2.59 12.58
C SER A 125 -4.66 2.73 11.29
N GLY A 126 -5.57 1.79 11.00
CA GLY A 126 -6.29 1.72 9.73
C GLY A 126 -5.42 1.36 8.53
N LEU A 127 -4.18 0.90 8.73
CA LEU A 127 -3.23 0.62 7.65
C LEU A 127 -3.21 -0.84 7.21
N HIS A 128 -3.69 -1.75 8.06
CA HIS A 128 -3.82 -3.16 7.72
C HIS A 128 -5.23 -3.45 7.23
N LEU A 129 -5.33 -4.08 6.05
CA LEU A 129 -6.55 -4.64 5.49
C LEU A 129 -6.54 -6.15 5.70
N GLY A 130 -7.70 -6.71 6.06
CA GLY A 130 -7.87 -8.15 6.14
C GLY A 130 -9.25 -8.63 5.72
N ALA A 131 -9.31 -9.88 5.30
CA ALA A 131 -10.49 -10.59 4.84
C ALA A 131 -10.47 -12.04 5.35
N GLN A 132 -11.61 -12.73 5.32
CA GLN A 132 -11.66 -14.12 5.73
C GLN A 132 -11.43 -15.05 4.55
N ASP A 133 -10.62 -16.09 4.72
CA ASP A 133 -10.55 -17.16 3.74
C ASP A 133 -11.79 -18.09 3.78
N GLY A 134 -11.77 -19.13 2.95
CA GLY A 134 -12.85 -20.13 2.90
C GLY A 134 -13.06 -20.91 4.19
N GLU A 135 -12.07 -20.91 5.10
CA GLU A 135 -12.11 -21.59 6.39
C GLU A 135 -12.54 -20.63 7.53
N GLY A 136 -12.75 -19.35 7.22
CA GLY A 136 -13.13 -18.32 8.19
C GLY A 136 -11.95 -17.71 8.94
N LYS A 137 -10.71 -18.11 8.62
CA LYS A 137 -9.49 -17.53 9.16
C LYS A 137 -9.27 -16.16 8.53
N TYR A 138 -8.87 -15.19 9.36
CA TYR A 138 -8.55 -13.86 8.84
C TYR A 138 -7.13 -13.83 8.28
N LEU A 139 -7.03 -13.39 7.04
CA LEU A 139 -5.79 -13.09 6.35
C LEU A 139 -5.67 -11.58 6.12
N CYS A 140 -4.44 -11.11 5.98
CA CYS A 140 -4.09 -9.72 5.72
C CYS A 140 -3.30 -9.61 4.42
N LEU A 141 -3.40 -8.45 3.75
CA LEU A 141 -2.55 -8.15 2.60
C LEU A 141 -1.15 -7.79 3.06
N GLU A 142 -0.18 -8.57 2.64
CA GLU A 142 1.22 -8.35 2.96
C GLU A 142 2.07 -8.29 1.69
N ARG A 143 3.08 -7.43 1.71
CA ARG A 143 4.09 -7.40 0.65
C ARG A 143 5.07 -8.54 0.84
N ASN A 144 5.24 -9.37 -0.19
CA ASN A 144 6.33 -10.33 -0.26
C ASN A 144 7.68 -9.58 -0.30
N ALA A 145 8.57 -9.89 0.64
CA ALA A 145 9.89 -9.28 0.76
C ALA A 145 10.78 -9.51 -0.48
N SER A 146 10.50 -10.58 -1.24
CA SER A 146 11.37 -11.06 -2.31
C SER A 146 11.03 -10.48 -3.69
N ASP A 147 9.74 -10.24 -3.99
CA ASP A 147 9.30 -10.02 -5.38
C ASP A 147 8.20 -8.97 -5.58
N SER A 148 7.96 -8.07 -4.62
CA SER A 148 6.96 -6.98 -4.69
C SER A 148 5.49 -7.40 -4.89
N THR A 149 5.23 -8.71 -4.97
CA THR A 149 3.88 -9.28 -5.01
C THR A 149 3.17 -9.06 -3.68
N LEU A 150 1.86 -8.81 -3.72
CA LEU A 150 1.02 -8.88 -2.52
C LEU A 150 0.54 -10.31 -2.32
N SER A 151 0.69 -10.82 -1.11
CA SER A 151 0.22 -12.14 -0.69
C SER A 151 -0.77 -12.00 0.46
N ASP A 152 -1.70 -12.95 0.53
CA ASP A 152 -2.53 -13.11 1.72
C ASP A 152 -1.73 -13.87 2.77
N GLN A 153 -1.65 -13.33 3.98
CA GLN A 153 -0.88 -13.92 5.07
C GLN A 153 -1.73 -14.01 6.32
N GLU A 154 -1.43 -14.98 7.18
CA GLU A 154 -2.10 -15.06 8.48
C GLU A 154 -1.95 -13.74 9.26
N MET A 155 -3.07 -13.28 9.83
CA MET A 155 -3.09 -12.04 10.61
C MET A 155 -1.96 -11.95 11.66
N SER A 156 -1.67 -13.06 12.36
CA SER A 156 -0.63 -13.12 13.41
C SER A 156 0.78 -12.80 12.90
N LEU A 157 1.02 -12.93 11.60
CA LEU A 157 2.29 -12.62 10.93
C LEU A 157 2.37 -11.14 10.55
N CYS A 158 1.29 -10.54 10.02
CA CYS A 158 1.27 -9.11 9.65
C CYS A 158 1.57 -8.17 10.82
N TRP A 159 1.13 -8.50 12.04
CA TRP A 159 1.39 -7.67 13.22
C TRP A 159 2.87 -7.61 13.61
N ARG A 160 3.69 -8.60 13.22
CA ARG A 160 5.11 -8.64 13.59
C ARG A 160 5.96 -7.61 12.84
N GLN A 161 5.48 -7.09 11.71
CA GLN A 161 6.21 -6.10 10.91
C GLN A 161 5.85 -4.64 11.27
N SER A 162 5.00 -4.44 12.28
CA SER A 162 4.53 -3.12 12.73
C SER A 162 5.22 -2.58 13.99
N CYS A 163 6.17 -3.32 14.56
CA CYS A 163 6.93 -2.94 15.77
C CYS A 163 8.43 -2.81 15.48
#